data_AF-A0A1F7W5F8-F1
#
_entry.id   AF-A0A1F7W5F8-F1
#
_cell.length_a   1.000
_cell.length_b   1.000
_cell.length_c   1.000
_cell.angle_alpha   90.00
_cell.angle_beta   90.00
_cell.angle_gamma   90.00
#
_symmetry.space_group_name_H-M   'P 1'
#
loop_
_entity.id
_entity.type
_entity.pdbx_description
1 polymer ?
#
loop_
_entity_poly.entity_id
_entity_poly.type
_entity_poly.pdbx_seq_one_letter_code
_entity_poly.pdbx_strand_id
1 'polypeptide(L)'
;MRYAWLNLVLRLSNRIYQRKQRVVSQEGLAAVGNVFVLICLELILAFFSLPLYLNLKPQKITAYFEERGSYSKIIFDYNLRRILTLTGVGIFLAIWLVKLLLILLAPTVLGTPQLYRVSELRPPDLLTVDMETVAAESDIQASRISSDLIVPELTQVRKSGGKDFVFYGTGAPNSTVVLLLSDLQTAVYTGEADQNGNWKIEHLNENFKLNEGNHSILTFTLDQEEKTRSDFSSEQYFKVRTTFLDMVIRNVDVLANWSVIILLSVGVFLTFLTL
;
A
#
# COMPACT_ATOMS: atom_id res chain seq x y z
N MET A 1 -42.17 -17.73 -9.80
CA MET A 1 -40.87 -17.08 -10.10
C MET A 1 -39.69 -18.05 -10.19
N ARG A 2 -39.52 -19.03 -9.28
CA ARG A 2 -38.37 -19.97 -9.27
C ARG A 2 -38.19 -20.80 -10.55
N TYR A 3 -39.28 -21.32 -11.14
CA TYR A 3 -39.22 -22.14 -12.36
C TYR A 3 -38.88 -21.34 -13.63
N ALA A 4 -39.36 -20.10 -13.74
CA ALA A 4 -39.02 -19.21 -14.85
C ALA A 4 -37.52 -18.86 -14.85
N TRP A 5 -36.97 -18.62 -13.65
CA TRP A 5 -35.54 -18.33 -13.46
C TRP A 5 -34.66 -19.55 -13.76
N LEU A 6 -35.04 -20.73 -13.28
CA LEU A 6 -34.37 -21.99 -13.62
C LEU A 6 -34.40 -22.24 -15.13
N ASN A 7 -35.55 -22.04 -15.78
CA ASN A 7 -35.68 -22.21 -17.23
C ASN A 7 -34.81 -21.22 -18.02
N LEU A 8 -34.68 -19.98 -17.53
CA LEU A 8 -33.78 -18.97 -18.11
C LEU A 8 -32.31 -19.40 -18.02
N VAL A 9 -31.86 -19.84 -16.85
CA VAL A 9 -30.49 -20.35 -16.62
C VAL A 9 -30.21 -21.57 -17.50
N LEU A 10 -31.17 -22.49 -17.62
CA LEU A 10 -31.04 -23.69 -18.47
C LEU A 10 -30.99 -23.32 -19.97
N ARG A 11 -31.84 -22.39 -20.43
CA ARG A 11 -31.82 -21.90 -21.82
C ARG A 11 -30.50 -21.23 -22.18
N LEU A 12 -29.98 -20.37 -21.30
CA LEU A 12 -28.69 -19.72 -21.50
C LEU A 12 -27.55 -20.73 -21.51
N SER A 13 -27.54 -21.67 -20.58
CA SER A 13 -26.51 -22.71 -20.53
C SER A 13 -26.51 -23.57 -21.80
N ASN A 14 -27.68 -23.90 -22.33
CA ASN A 14 -27.78 -24.64 -23.59
C ASN A 14 -27.23 -23.82 -24.78
N ARG A 15 -27.62 -22.54 -24.87
CA ARG A 15 -27.11 -21.64 -25.91
C ARG A 15 -25.58 -21.52 -25.90
N ILE A 16 -24.99 -21.54 -24.71
CA ILE A 16 -23.54 -21.56 -24.54
C ILE A 16 -22.95 -22.90 -24.96
N TYR A 17 -23.54 -24.02 -24.56
CA TYR A 17 -23.07 -25.36 -24.95
C TYR A 17 -23.06 -25.56 -26.47
N GLN A 18 -24.16 -25.19 -27.14
CA GLN A 18 -24.26 -25.23 -28.61
C GLN A 18 -23.21 -24.33 -29.29
N ARG A 19 -22.93 -23.16 -28.72
CA ARG A 19 -21.87 -22.28 -29.22
C ARG A 19 -20.47 -22.86 -28.99
N LYS A 20 -20.21 -23.43 -27.82
CA LYS A 20 -18.92 -24.08 -27.49
C LYS A 20 -18.62 -25.20 -28.50
N GLN A 21 -19.60 -26.04 -28.82
CA GLN A 21 -19.43 -27.09 -29.84
C GLN A 21 -19.05 -26.53 -31.22
N ARG A 22 -19.67 -25.42 -31.65
CA ARG A 22 -19.33 -24.76 -32.92
C ARG A 22 -17.95 -24.13 -32.91
N VAL A 23 -17.54 -23.55 -31.79
CA VAL A 23 -16.22 -22.91 -31.62
C VAL A 23 -15.09 -23.96 -31.65
N VAL A 24 -15.31 -25.13 -31.06
CA VAL A 24 -14.34 -26.25 -31.09
C VAL A 24 -14.07 -26.74 -32.51
N SER A 25 -15.04 -26.58 -33.43
CA SER A 25 -14.89 -26.97 -34.84
C SER A 25 -14.33 -25.86 -35.76
N GLN A 26 -13.96 -24.70 -35.24
CA GLN A 26 -13.52 -23.54 -36.04
C GLN A 26 -12.03 -23.24 -35.83
N GLU A 27 -11.31 -22.98 -36.92
CA GLU A 27 -9.91 -22.56 -36.91
C GLU A 27 -9.76 -21.12 -37.44
N GLY A 28 -8.77 -20.37 -36.93
CA GLY A 28 -8.41 -19.01 -37.40
C GLY A 28 -8.99 -17.84 -36.58
N LEU A 29 -8.82 -16.60 -37.06
CA LEU A 29 -9.16 -15.34 -36.36
C LEU A 29 -10.66 -15.21 -35.99
N ALA A 30 -11.56 -15.83 -36.76
CA ALA A 30 -12.98 -15.86 -36.45
C ALA A 30 -13.30 -16.66 -35.16
N ALA A 31 -12.46 -17.63 -34.81
CA ALA A 31 -12.61 -18.40 -33.57
C ALA A 31 -12.37 -17.51 -32.34
N VAL A 32 -11.40 -16.58 -32.40
CA VAL A 32 -11.08 -15.65 -31.29
C VAL A 32 -12.28 -14.77 -30.94
N GLY A 33 -12.94 -14.20 -31.95
CA GLY A 33 -14.16 -13.40 -31.74
C GLY A 33 -15.30 -14.21 -31.13
N ASN A 34 -15.49 -15.46 -31.59
CA ASN A 34 -16.51 -16.34 -31.03
C ASN A 34 -16.19 -16.80 -29.61
N VAL A 35 -14.91 -17.01 -29.27
CA VAL A 35 -14.44 -17.29 -27.89
C VAL A 35 -14.73 -16.11 -26.97
N PHE A 36 -14.46 -14.87 -27.40
CA PHE A 36 -14.77 -13.69 -26.61
C PHE A 36 -16.28 -13.59 -26.29
N VAL A 37 -17.13 -13.78 -27.30
CA VAL A 37 -18.58 -13.80 -27.11
C VAL A 37 -19.02 -14.95 -26.19
N LEU A 38 -18.36 -16.11 -26.26
CA LEU A 38 -18.61 -17.24 -25.37
C LEU A 38 -18.28 -16.90 -23.91
N ILE A 39 -17.15 -16.23 -23.67
CA ILE A 39 -16.73 -15.76 -22.35
C ILE A 39 -17.77 -14.78 -21.79
N CYS A 40 -18.22 -13.80 -22.58
CA CYS A 40 -19.25 -12.86 -22.14
C CYS A 40 -20.55 -13.58 -21.75
N LEU A 41 -20.98 -14.57 -22.53
CA LEU A 41 -22.19 -15.35 -22.21
C LEU A 41 -22.02 -16.18 -20.93
N GLU A 42 -20.84 -16.77 -20.70
CA GLU A 42 -20.55 -17.50 -19.45
C GLU A 42 -20.53 -16.55 -18.24
N LEU A 43 -20.01 -15.33 -18.37
CA LEU A 43 -20.06 -14.32 -17.30
C LEU A 43 -21.50 -13.90 -16.97
N ILE A 44 -22.31 -13.64 -17.99
CA ILE A 44 -23.74 -13.34 -17.81
C ILE A 44 -24.43 -14.50 -17.09
N LEU A 45 -24.20 -15.74 -17.55
CA LEU A 45 -24.78 -16.91 -16.92
C LEU A 45 -24.32 -17.08 -15.47
N ALA A 46 -23.04 -16.89 -15.16
CA ALA A 46 -22.51 -16.95 -13.81
C ALA A 46 -23.21 -15.95 -12.87
N PHE A 47 -23.42 -14.71 -13.33
CA PHE A 47 -24.13 -13.68 -12.56
C PHE A 47 -25.60 -14.05 -12.28
N PHE A 48 -26.35 -14.45 -13.31
CA PHE A 48 -27.77 -14.79 -13.18
C PHE A 48 -28.02 -16.14 -12.45
N SER A 49 -27.05 -17.05 -12.48
CA SER A 49 -27.15 -18.37 -11.84
C SER A 49 -26.70 -18.38 -10.38
N LEU A 50 -25.93 -17.39 -9.92
CA LEU A 50 -25.45 -17.29 -8.54
C LEU A 50 -26.58 -17.34 -7.48
N PRO A 51 -27.70 -16.58 -7.61
CA PRO A 51 -28.81 -16.67 -6.65
C PRO A 51 -29.48 -18.04 -6.63
N LEU A 52 -29.43 -18.75 -7.76
CA LEU A 52 -29.98 -20.08 -7.92
C LEU A 52 -29.10 -21.13 -7.22
N TYR A 53 -27.78 -21.03 -7.41
CA TYR A 53 -26.79 -21.94 -6.82
C TYR A 53 -26.68 -21.86 -5.30
N LEU A 54 -26.95 -20.69 -4.73
CA LEU A 54 -27.03 -20.50 -3.28
C LEU A 54 -28.27 -21.18 -2.68
N ASN A 55 -29.42 -21.12 -3.38
CA ASN A 55 -30.71 -21.53 -2.83
C ASN A 55 -31.15 -22.96 -3.20
N LEU A 56 -30.67 -23.52 -4.32
CA LEU A 56 -31.10 -24.82 -4.82
C LEU A 56 -30.01 -25.89 -4.64
N LYS A 57 -30.39 -26.98 -3.94
CA LYS A 57 -29.58 -28.20 -3.82
C LYS A 57 -29.44 -28.89 -5.18
N PRO A 58 -28.31 -29.57 -5.44
CA PRO A 58 -28.11 -30.30 -6.70
C PRO A 58 -29.15 -31.42 -6.84
N GLN A 59 -30.02 -31.27 -7.84
CA GLN A 59 -30.89 -32.35 -8.32
C GLN A 59 -30.37 -32.83 -9.67
N LYS A 60 -30.64 -34.09 -10.05
CA LYS A 60 -30.38 -34.60 -11.41
C LYS A 60 -31.36 -33.93 -12.39
N ILE A 61 -31.08 -32.68 -12.75
CA ILE A 61 -31.92 -31.90 -13.67
C ILE A 61 -31.56 -32.33 -15.10
N THR A 62 -32.35 -33.24 -15.66
CA THR A 62 -32.32 -33.52 -17.09
C THR A 62 -33.23 -32.52 -17.80
N ALA A 63 -32.66 -31.64 -18.62
CA ALA A 63 -33.44 -30.73 -19.44
C ALA A 63 -33.80 -31.42 -20.77
N TYR A 64 -35.09 -31.40 -21.11
CA TYR A 64 -35.59 -31.80 -22.43
C TYR A 64 -35.98 -30.53 -23.19
N PHE A 65 -35.44 -30.36 -24.39
CA PHE A 65 -35.81 -29.27 -25.29
C PHE A 65 -36.54 -29.83 -26.50
N GLU A 66 -37.61 -29.15 -26.91
CA GLU A 66 -38.28 -29.41 -28.18
C GLU A 66 -37.49 -28.70 -29.28
N GLU A 67 -36.76 -29.47 -30.09
CA GLU A 67 -36.05 -28.94 -31.25
C GLU A 67 -36.66 -29.59 -32.49
N ARG A 68 -37.35 -28.78 -33.31
CA ARG A 68 -38.01 -29.17 -34.57
C ARG A 68 -38.72 -30.55 -34.51
N GLY A 69 -39.66 -30.70 -33.59
CA GLY A 69 -40.54 -31.87 -33.51
C GLY A 69 -39.97 -33.10 -32.79
N SER A 70 -38.85 -32.99 -32.06
CA SER A 70 -38.36 -34.08 -31.20
C SER A 70 -37.67 -33.57 -29.93
N TYR A 71 -37.85 -34.29 -28.82
CA TYR A 71 -37.18 -34.00 -27.55
C TYR A 71 -35.80 -34.67 -27.50
N SER A 72 -34.72 -33.89 -27.53
CA SER A 72 -33.37 -34.40 -27.30
C SER A 72 -32.95 -34.20 -25.84
N LYS A 73 -32.40 -35.25 -25.20
CA LYS A 73 -31.84 -35.18 -23.84
C LYS A 73 -30.45 -34.53 -23.89
N ILE A 74 -30.33 -33.34 -23.32
CA ILE A 74 -29.03 -32.66 -23.19
C ILE A 74 -28.47 -32.95 -21.80
N ILE A 75 -27.24 -33.45 -21.73
CA ILE A 75 -26.56 -33.76 -20.46
C ILE A 75 -25.92 -32.48 -19.94
N PHE A 76 -26.60 -31.83 -18.98
CA PHE A 76 -26.10 -30.65 -18.27
C PHE A 76 -25.69 -31.04 -16.85
N ASP A 77 -24.41 -30.86 -16.50
CA ASP A 77 -23.92 -31.10 -15.13
C ASP A 77 -24.08 -29.84 -14.27
N TYR A 78 -25.27 -29.69 -13.68
CA TYR A 78 -25.58 -28.61 -12.74
C TYR A 78 -24.61 -28.58 -11.55
N ASN A 79 -24.15 -29.74 -11.09
CA ASN A 79 -23.34 -29.84 -9.88
C ASN A 79 -21.93 -29.28 -10.10
N LEU A 80 -21.29 -29.67 -11.21
CA LEU A 80 -19.97 -29.16 -11.58
C LEU A 80 -19.98 -27.64 -11.73
N ARG A 81 -20.98 -27.10 -12.45
CA ARG A 81 -21.11 -25.64 -12.66
C ARG A 81 -21.37 -24.89 -11.35
N ARG A 82 -22.19 -25.44 -10.46
CA ARG A 82 -22.44 -24.89 -9.13
C ARG A 82 -21.17 -24.86 -8.27
N ILE A 83 -20.38 -25.94 -8.27
CA ILE A 83 -19.12 -26.00 -7.51
C ILE A 83 -18.15 -24.93 -8.02
N LEU A 84 -17.96 -24.85 -9.34
CA LEU A 84 -17.01 -23.92 -9.96
C LEU A 84 -17.39 -22.45 -9.71
N THR A 85 -18.68 -22.11 -9.83
CA THR A 85 -19.16 -20.74 -9.59
C THR A 85 -19.10 -20.34 -8.12
N LEU A 86 -19.52 -21.22 -7.19
CA LEU A 86 -19.48 -20.91 -5.76
C LEU A 86 -18.05 -20.82 -5.21
N THR A 87 -17.14 -21.68 -5.66
CA THR A 87 -15.72 -21.61 -5.27
C THR A 87 -15.06 -20.34 -5.79
N GLY A 88 -15.30 -19.97 -7.06
CA GLY A 88 -14.77 -18.72 -7.63
C GLY A 88 -15.27 -17.47 -6.89
N VAL A 89 -16.58 -17.38 -6.63
CA VAL A 89 -17.17 -16.27 -5.86
C VAL A 89 -16.66 -16.26 -4.43
N GLY A 90 -16.53 -17.42 -3.79
CA GLY A 90 -16.02 -17.55 -2.42
C GLY A 90 -14.59 -17.05 -2.28
N ILE A 91 -13.71 -17.41 -3.23
CA ILE A 91 -12.32 -16.92 -3.27
C ILE A 91 -12.30 -15.39 -3.43
N PHE A 92 -13.10 -14.84 -4.35
CA PHE A 92 -13.18 -13.40 -4.55
C PHE A 92 -13.64 -12.67 -3.29
N LEU A 93 -14.69 -13.19 -2.64
CA LEU A 93 -15.24 -12.63 -1.41
C LEU A 93 -14.23 -12.72 -0.26
N ALA A 94 -13.49 -13.82 -0.14
CA ALA A 94 -12.43 -13.98 0.86
C ALA A 94 -11.31 -12.95 0.68
N ILE A 95 -10.84 -12.74 -0.55
CA ILE A 95 -9.83 -11.71 -0.87
C ILE A 95 -10.39 -10.31 -0.52
N TRP A 96 -11.64 -10.04 -0.89
CA TRP A 96 -12.29 -8.77 -0.59
C TRP A 96 -12.44 -8.54 0.92
N LEU A 97 -12.81 -9.57 1.69
CA LEU A 97 -12.91 -9.49 3.16
C LEU A 97 -11.55 -9.27 3.82
N VAL A 98 -10.50 -9.95 3.37
CA VAL A 98 -9.14 -9.72 3.87
C VAL A 98 -8.71 -8.27 3.59
N LYS A 99 -9.00 -7.76 2.39
CA LYS A 99 -8.74 -6.36 2.05
C LYS A 99 -9.53 -5.39 2.95
N LEU A 100 -10.82 -5.64 3.16
CA LEU A 100 -11.66 -4.85 4.06
C LEU A 100 -11.14 -4.87 5.50
N LEU A 101 -10.74 -6.04 6.00
CA LEU A 101 -10.12 -6.20 7.31
C LEU A 101 -8.86 -5.34 7.44
N LEU A 102 -7.97 -5.38 6.44
CA LEU A 102 -6.76 -4.55 6.43
C LEU A 102 -7.09 -3.05 6.42
N ILE A 103 -8.09 -2.61 5.64
CA ILE A 103 -8.55 -1.21 5.63
C ILE A 103 -9.09 -0.79 7.00
N LEU A 104 -9.84 -1.65 7.68
CA LEU A 104 -10.42 -1.37 9.00
C LEU A 104 -9.35 -1.34 10.11
N LEU A 105 -8.32 -2.18 10.01
CA LEU A 105 -7.23 -2.24 10.98
C LEU A 105 -6.13 -1.19 10.71
N ALA A 106 -6.03 -0.64 9.51
CA ALA A 106 -5.00 0.33 9.18
C ALA A 106 -5.02 1.57 10.10
N PRO A 107 -6.16 2.24 10.37
CA PRO A 107 -6.20 3.41 11.25
C PRO A 107 -5.88 3.10 12.72
N THR A 108 -6.22 1.90 13.20
CA THR A 108 -5.98 1.54 14.61
C THR A 108 -4.51 1.21 14.87
N VAL A 109 -3.79 0.71 13.87
CA VAL A 109 -2.36 0.37 13.97
C VAL A 109 -1.47 1.55 13.57
N LEU A 110 -1.87 2.35 12.57
CA LEU A 110 -1.03 3.39 11.96
C LEU A 110 -1.43 4.82 12.37
N GLY A 111 -2.51 5.00 13.12
CA GLY A 111 -3.15 6.30 13.33
C GLY A 111 -3.98 6.71 12.11
N THR A 112 -4.84 7.72 12.26
CA THR A 112 -5.62 8.22 11.13
C THR A 112 -4.70 8.87 10.10
N PRO A 113 -4.73 8.46 8.82
CA PRO A 113 -4.00 9.16 7.78
C PRO A 113 -4.48 10.61 7.75
N GLN A 114 -3.59 11.54 8.06
CA GLN A 114 -3.88 12.96 7.92
C GLN A 114 -4.11 13.20 6.42
N LEU A 115 -5.34 13.54 6.05
CA LEU A 115 -5.65 13.96 4.69
C LEU A 115 -4.80 15.21 4.43
N TYR A 116 -3.73 15.08 3.65
CA TYR A 116 -3.00 16.25 3.16
C TYR A 116 -4.01 17.09 2.38
N ARG A 117 -4.48 18.17 3.01
CA ARG A 117 -5.28 19.18 2.35
C ARG A 117 -4.40 19.73 1.24
N VAL A 118 -4.88 19.71 0.00
CA VAL A 118 -4.21 20.30 -1.17
C VAL A 118 -4.27 21.84 -1.07
N SER A 119 -3.74 22.38 0.02
CA SER A 119 -3.74 23.80 0.35
C SER A 119 -2.37 24.31 0.81
N GLU A 120 -1.31 23.51 0.68
CA GLU A 120 0.04 23.96 1.03
C GLU A 120 0.98 23.90 -0.18
N LEU A 121 0.52 24.48 -1.29
CA LEU A 121 1.34 25.47 -2.00
C LEU A 121 1.15 26.81 -1.28
N ARG A 122 1.48 26.84 0.00
CA ARG A 122 1.58 28.09 0.73
C ARG A 122 3.02 28.55 0.49
N PRO A 123 3.28 29.81 0.05
CA PRO A 123 4.59 30.39 0.34
C PRO A 123 4.83 30.20 1.84
N PRO A 124 6.07 29.97 2.31
CA PRO A 124 6.35 29.54 3.68
C PRO A 124 5.78 30.56 4.69
N ASP A 125 4.51 30.36 5.06
CA ASP A 125 3.82 31.11 6.08
C ASP A 125 4.21 30.43 7.37
N LEU A 126 5.08 31.13 8.08
CA LEU A 126 5.57 31.00 9.44
C LEU A 126 4.46 30.74 10.47
N LEU A 127 3.75 29.62 10.37
CA LEU A 127 2.76 29.21 11.35
C LEU A 127 3.05 27.74 11.70
N THR A 128 3.73 27.62 12.84
CA THR A 128 4.34 26.43 13.48
C THR A 128 5.65 25.93 12.86
N VAL A 129 6.46 26.83 12.29
CA VAL A 129 7.89 26.68 12.54
C VAL A 129 8.07 27.18 13.97
N ASP A 130 8.45 26.30 14.90
CA ASP A 130 8.71 26.71 16.28
C ASP A 130 9.58 27.97 16.21
N MET A 131 9.16 29.04 16.89
CA MET A 131 9.88 30.33 16.83
C MET A 131 11.36 30.14 17.20
N GLU A 132 11.67 29.10 17.98
CA GLU A 132 13.01 28.61 18.25
C GLU A 132 13.76 28.10 17.00
N THR A 133 13.13 27.31 16.14
CA THR A 133 13.76 26.80 14.90
C THR A 133 14.00 27.90 13.85
N VAL A 134 13.10 28.89 13.70
CA VAL A 134 13.37 30.06 12.84
C VAL A 134 14.49 30.93 13.41
N ALA A 135 14.46 31.18 14.72
CA ALA A 135 15.50 31.96 15.40
C ALA A 135 16.86 31.25 15.28
N ALA A 136 16.91 29.94 15.54
CA ALA A 136 18.09 29.11 15.37
C ALA A 136 18.61 29.18 13.93
N GLU A 137 17.78 28.98 12.91
CA GLU A 137 18.21 29.06 11.50
C GLU A 137 18.80 30.45 11.17
N SER A 138 18.18 31.53 11.66
CA SER A 138 18.65 32.89 11.44
C SER A 138 19.98 33.19 12.16
N ASP A 139 20.15 32.70 13.38
CA ASP A 139 21.38 32.86 14.17
C ASP A 139 22.51 31.98 13.62
N ILE A 140 22.20 30.78 13.12
CA ILE A 140 23.16 29.90 12.46
C ILE A 140 23.74 30.60 11.22
N GLN A 141 22.92 31.21 10.37
CA GLN A 141 23.40 31.89 9.16
C GLN A 141 24.14 33.21 9.45
N ALA A 142 23.79 33.90 10.53
CA ALA A 142 24.44 35.17 10.92
C ALA A 142 25.71 34.98 11.78
N SER A 143 25.93 33.78 12.32
CA SER A 143 27.02 33.50 13.27
C SER A 143 28.40 33.48 12.61
N ARG A 144 29.40 33.99 13.34
CA ARG A 144 30.81 33.94 12.93
C ARG A 144 31.46 32.65 13.43
N ILE A 145 32.33 32.06 12.63
CA ILE A 145 33.09 30.87 13.04
C ILE A 145 34.16 31.29 14.05
N SER A 146 34.17 30.64 15.21
CA SER A 146 35.17 30.81 16.26
C SER A 146 35.91 29.49 16.50
N SER A 147 37.25 29.54 16.55
CA SER A 147 38.10 28.39 16.87
C SER A 147 38.11 28.04 18.36
N ASP A 148 37.60 28.92 19.21
CA ASP A 148 37.66 28.78 20.66
C ASP A 148 36.50 27.92 21.19
N LEU A 149 35.47 27.70 20.36
CA LEU A 149 34.34 26.84 20.68
C LEU A 149 34.69 25.38 20.41
N ILE A 150 34.39 24.53 21.39
CA ILE A 150 34.59 23.07 21.28
C ILE A 150 33.55 22.51 20.32
N VAL A 151 34.01 21.78 19.30
CA VAL A 151 33.13 21.09 18.35
C VAL A 151 32.50 19.87 19.03
N PRO A 152 31.16 19.73 19.02
CA PRO A 152 30.49 18.59 19.60
C PRO A 152 30.63 17.36 18.71
N GLU A 153 30.87 16.19 19.31
CA GLU A 153 31.02 14.91 18.63
C GLU A 153 29.82 14.00 18.90
N LEU A 154 29.24 13.41 17.85
CA LEU A 154 28.22 12.39 17.94
C LEU A 154 28.88 11.05 18.34
N THR A 155 28.39 10.43 19.42
CA THR A 155 28.93 9.17 19.97
C THR A 155 28.03 7.97 19.70
N GLN A 156 26.71 8.17 19.74
CA GLN A 156 25.75 7.09 19.55
C GLN A 156 24.46 7.57 18.89
N VAL A 157 23.95 6.76 17.95
CA VAL A 157 22.59 6.88 17.42
C VAL A 157 21.78 5.66 17.86
N ARG A 158 20.64 5.88 18.51
CA ARG A 158 19.74 4.80 18.98
C ARG A 158 18.34 4.99 18.42
N LYS A 159 17.70 3.89 18.04
CA LYS A 159 16.28 3.87 17.70
C LYS A 159 15.44 3.84 18.97
N SER A 160 14.53 4.79 19.15
CA SER A 160 13.70 4.91 20.37
C SER A 160 12.39 4.11 20.29
N GLY A 161 11.84 3.97 19.08
CA GLY A 161 10.59 3.29 18.80
C GLY A 161 10.10 3.64 17.40
N GLY A 162 9.27 2.81 16.77
CA GLY A 162 8.68 3.13 15.46
C GLY A 162 9.73 3.52 14.39
N LYS A 163 9.76 4.80 14.03
CA LYS A 163 10.73 5.42 13.11
C LYS A 163 11.55 6.55 13.76
N ASP A 164 11.50 6.65 15.09
CA ASP A 164 12.11 7.73 15.86
C ASP A 164 13.54 7.37 16.28
N PHE A 165 14.40 8.38 16.36
CA PHE A 165 15.82 8.24 16.64
C PHE A 165 16.24 9.19 17.77
N VAL A 166 17.26 8.78 18.51
CA VAL A 166 17.89 9.58 19.56
C VAL A 166 19.38 9.62 19.26
N PHE A 167 19.91 10.84 19.22
CA PHE A 167 21.29 11.15 18.99
C PHE A 167 21.94 11.53 20.32
N TYR A 168 23.07 10.91 20.62
CA TYR A 168 23.87 11.15 21.81
C TYR A 168 25.25 11.58 21.40
N GLY A 169 25.84 12.50 22.16
CA GLY A 169 27.21 12.92 21.94
C GLY A 169 27.81 13.67 23.10
N THR A 170 29.01 14.18 22.87
CA THR A 170 29.79 14.99 23.81
C THR A 170 30.12 16.35 23.20
N GLY A 171 30.24 17.39 24.02
CA GLY A 171 30.55 18.76 23.61
C GLY A 171 31.00 19.60 24.80
N ALA A 172 31.00 20.93 24.64
CA ALA A 172 31.28 21.82 25.77
C ALA A 172 30.17 21.72 26.85
N PRO A 173 30.51 21.72 28.15
CA PRO A 173 29.53 21.76 29.22
C PRO A 173 28.59 22.97 29.12
N ASN A 174 27.30 22.78 29.38
CA ASN A 174 26.25 23.82 29.34
C ASN A 174 26.23 24.62 28.02
N SER A 175 26.61 23.99 26.90
CA SER A 175 26.60 24.63 25.58
C SER A 175 25.42 24.19 24.73
N THR A 176 24.99 25.06 23.81
CA THR A 176 23.95 24.73 22.83
C THR A 176 24.57 23.99 21.65
N VAL A 177 24.14 22.75 21.46
CA VAL A 177 24.54 21.88 20.35
C VAL A 177 23.45 21.93 19.28
N VAL A 178 23.87 22.18 18.05
CA VAL A 178 23.02 22.11 16.87
C VAL A 178 23.37 20.85 16.08
N LEU A 179 22.37 20.07 15.72
CA LEU A 179 22.48 18.87 14.90
C LEU A 179 21.73 19.08 13.58
N LEU A 180 22.47 18.92 12.49
CA LEU A 180 21.95 18.92 11.12
C LEU A 180 21.78 17.48 10.66
N LEU A 181 20.58 17.13 10.23
CA LEU A 181 20.22 15.80 9.75
C LEU A 181 19.81 15.90 8.28
N SER A 182 20.62 15.33 7.38
CA SER A 182 20.43 15.45 5.94
C SER A 182 19.81 14.19 5.32
N ASP A 183 18.67 14.40 4.64
CA ASP A 183 18.00 13.48 3.70
C ASP A 183 17.80 14.22 2.35
N LEU A 184 16.60 14.21 1.77
CA LEU A 184 16.20 15.10 0.66
C LEU A 184 16.12 16.58 1.09
N GLN A 185 15.99 16.82 2.39
CA GLN A 185 15.98 18.13 3.04
C GLN A 185 16.87 18.03 4.28
N THR A 186 17.38 19.16 4.77
CA THR A 186 18.15 19.19 6.03
C THR A 186 17.22 19.63 7.15
N ALA A 187 17.10 18.80 8.18
CA ALA A 187 16.41 19.15 9.41
C ALA A 187 17.44 19.66 10.43
N VAL A 188 17.06 20.70 11.17
CA VAL A 188 17.89 21.31 12.22
C VAL A 188 17.28 20.99 13.57
N TYR A 189 18.10 20.49 14.48
CA TYR A 189 17.74 20.20 15.86
C TYR A 189 18.68 20.94 16.80
N THR A 190 18.14 21.44 17.91
CA THR A 190 18.89 22.07 19.00
C THR A 190 18.82 21.21 20.25
N GLY A 191 19.87 21.22 21.05
CA GLY A 191 19.89 20.56 22.36
C GLY A 191 20.97 21.17 23.25
N GLU A 192 20.77 21.10 24.56
CA GLU A 192 21.75 21.57 25.53
C GLU A 192 22.63 20.42 26.03
N ALA A 193 23.93 20.66 26.15
CA ALA A 193 24.86 19.77 26.81
C ALA A 193 24.80 19.95 28.33
N ASP A 194 24.85 18.83 29.07
CA ASP A 194 24.88 18.84 30.53
C ASP A 194 26.21 19.39 31.09
N GLN A 195 26.33 19.44 32.42
CA GLN A 195 27.55 19.91 33.11
C GLN A 195 28.80 19.07 32.81
N ASN A 196 28.62 17.84 32.31
CA ASN A 196 29.69 16.95 31.91
C ASN A 196 29.95 17.00 30.40
N GLY A 197 29.21 17.84 29.66
CA GLY A 197 29.31 17.96 28.21
C GLY A 197 28.53 16.90 27.44
N ASN A 198 27.72 16.04 28.08
CA ASN A 198 26.90 15.08 27.34
C ASN A 198 25.61 15.74 26.84
N TRP A 199 25.25 15.48 25.60
CA TRP A 199 24.01 15.99 24.99
C TRP A 199 23.16 14.86 24.42
N LYS A 200 21.86 15.11 24.33
CA LYS A 200 20.86 14.20 23.80
C LYS A 200 19.85 14.98 22.95
N ILE A 201 19.66 14.57 21.71
CA ILE A 201 18.70 15.17 20.78
C ILE A 201 17.77 14.07 20.25
N GLU A 202 16.47 14.33 20.27
CA GLU A 202 15.45 13.38 19.82
C GLU A 202 14.88 13.80 18.46
N HIS A 203 14.80 12.85 17.54
CA HIS A 203 14.12 12.98 16.27
C HIS A 203 12.82 12.18 16.30
N LEU A 204 11.73 12.89 16.05
CA LEU A 204 10.39 12.34 15.92
C LEU A 204 10.01 12.31 14.43
N ASN A 205 9.64 11.13 13.93
CA ASN A 205 9.32 10.92 12.52
C ASN A 205 8.03 11.66 12.08
N GLU A 206 7.20 12.12 13.02
CA GLU A 206 6.06 12.98 12.74
C GLU A 206 6.46 14.39 12.27
N ASN A 207 7.59 14.91 12.75
CA ASN A 207 8.08 16.26 12.43
C ASN A 207 8.90 16.26 11.14
N PHE A 208 9.75 15.25 10.96
CA PHE A 208 10.56 15.09 9.76
C PHE A 208 10.61 13.62 9.36
N LYS A 209 10.21 13.29 8.13
CA LYS A 209 10.17 11.90 7.67
C LYS A 209 11.51 11.53 7.04
N LEU A 210 12.21 10.57 7.66
CA LEU A 210 13.41 9.99 7.08
C LEU A 210 13.07 8.88 6.10
N ASN A 211 13.62 8.98 4.89
CA ASN A 211 13.53 7.92 3.91
C ASN A 211 14.36 6.70 4.27
N GLU A 212 14.10 5.60 3.60
CA GLU A 212 14.99 4.43 3.69
C GLU A 212 16.31 4.75 3.01
N GLY A 213 17.42 4.53 3.72
CA GLY A 213 18.73 4.84 3.16
C GLY A 213 19.76 5.26 4.20
N ASN A 214 20.86 5.78 3.69
CA ASN A 214 21.91 6.40 4.48
C ASN A 214 21.58 7.89 4.63
N HIS A 215 21.71 8.40 5.84
CA HIS A 215 21.52 9.80 6.19
C HIS A 215 22.79 10.32 6.83
N SER A 216 23.09 11.59 6.62
CA SER A 216 24.26 12.22 7.23
C SER A 216 23.90 13.14 8.37
N ILE A 217 24.84 13.26 9.30
CA ILE A 217 24.70 14.04 10.52
C ILE A 217 25.94 14.92 10.65
N LEU A 218 25.69 16.20 10.88
CA LEU A 218 26.71 17.18 11.25
C LEU A 218 26.29 17.86 12.53
N THR A 219 27.25 18.20 13.38
CA THR A 219 26.99 18.89 14.65
C THR A 219 27.93 20.08 14.80
N PHE A 220 27.48 21.14 15.46
CA PHE A 220 28.31 22.27 15.84
C PHE A 220 27.76 22.92 17.12
N THR A 221 28.60 23.65 17.83
CA THR A 221 28.19 24.42 19.00
C THR A 221 27.81 25.83 18.56
N LEU A 222 26.69 26.33 19.09
CA LEU A 222 26.21 27.69 18.88
C LEU A 222 26.30 28.45 20.21
N ASP A 223 27.00 29.58 20.19
CA ASP A 223 26.95 30.58 21.25
C ASP A 223 26.00 31.69 20.83
N GLN A 224 24.83 31.73 21.45
CA GLN A 224 23.80 32.71 21.16
C GLN A 224 24.14 34.12 21.67
N GLU A 225 24.96 34.24 22.73
CA GLU A 225 25.30 35.54 23.32
C GLU A 225 26.31 36.26 22.44
N GLU A 226 27.39 35.58 22.05
CA GLU A 226 28.45 36.14 21.22
C GLU A 226 28.13 36.03 19.72
N LYS A 227 27.02 35.38 19.35
CA LYS A 227 26.64 35.07 17.95
C LYS A 227 27.79 34.41 17.19
N THR A 228 28.45 33.46 17.84
CA THR A 228 29.53 32.68 17.24
C THR A 228 29.16 31.20 17.20
N ARG A 229 29.79 30.47 16.29
CA ARG A 229 29.63 29.02 16.20
C ARG A 229 30.97 28.33 16.02
N SER A 230 31.06 27.08 16.47
CA SER A 230 32.21 26.23 16.17
C SER A 230 32.24 25.86 14.68
N ASP A 231 33.35 25.26 14.24
CA ASP A 231 33.34 24.52 12.97
C ASP A 231 32.40 23.29 13.07
N PHE A 232 32.07 22.71 11.93
CA PHE A 232 31.29 21.47 11.88
C PHE A 232 32.11 20.28 12.36
N SER A 233 31.44 19.34 13.00
CA SER A 233 31.99 18.03 13.30
C SER A 233 32.23 17.22 12.02
N SER A 234 32.99 16.14 12.15
CA SER A 234 33.15 15.19 11.06
C SER A 234 31.79 14.60 10.68
N GLU A 235 31.48 14.60 9.38
CA GLU A 235 30.23 14.05 8.87
C GLU A 235 30.10 12.57 9.25
N GLN A 236 29.04 12.24 9.99
CA GLN A 236 28.72 10.87 10.37
C GLN A 236 27.51 10.38 9.60
N TYR A 237 27.43 9.07 9.39
CA TYR A 237 26.32 8.46 8.66
C TYR A 237 25.64 7.39 9.49
N PHE A 238 24.32 7.33 9.38
CA PHE A 238 23.54 6.20 9.89
C PHE A 238 22.54 5.73 8.85
N LYS A 239 22.11 4.47 9.00
CA LYS A 239 21.21 3.84 8.05
C LYS A 239 19.84 3.62 8.67
N VAL A 240 18.83 4.21 8.04
CA VAL A 240 17.43 3.93 8.34
C VAL A 240 17.00 2.70 7.55
N ARG A 241 16.59 1.65 8.27
CA ARG A 241 16.04 0.42 7.67
C ARG A 241 14.55 0.38 7.90
N THR A 242 13.79 0.12 6.84
CA THR A 242 12.37 -0.21 6.96
C THR A 242 12.21 -1.71 7.14
N THR A 243 11.19 -2.13 7.88
CA THR A 243 10.87 -3.55 8.04
C THR A 243 10.16 -4.06 6.78
N PHE A 244 10.22 -5.36 6.51
CA PHE A 244 9.38 -5.98 5.47
C PHE A 244 7.90 -5.60 5.63
N LEU A 245 7.43 -5.53 6.88
CA LEU A 245 6.06 -5.09 7.20
C LEU A 245 5.79 -3.64 6.75
N ASP A 246 6.74 -2.73 6.98
CA ASP A 246 6.64 -1.31 6.57
C ASP A 246 6.59 -1.18 5.04
N MET A 247 7.37 -2.00 4.33
CA MET A 247 7.40 -2.04 2.87
C MET A 247 6.09 -2.57 2.29
N VAL A 248 5.55 -3.66 2.86
CA VAL A 248 4.25 -4.21 2.44
C VAL A 248 3.13 -3.19 2.67
N ILE A 249 3.11 -2.56 3.85
CA ILE A 249 2.09 -1.56 4.23
C ILE A 249 2.12 -0.34 3.31
N ARG A 250 3.30 0.26 3.05
CA ARG A 250 3.46 1.41 2.14
C ARG A 250 2.93 1.10 0.74
N ASN A 251 3.08 -0.14 0.30
CA ASN A 251 2.72 -0.57 -1.04
C ASN A 251 1.34 -1.25 -1.09
N VAL A 252 0.53 -1.22 -0.02
CA VAL A 252 -0.82 -1.84 -0.01
C VAL A 252 -1.70 -1.31 -1.14
N ASP A 253 -1.65 -0.01 -1.44
CA ASP A 253 -2.45 0.57 -2.52
C ASP A 253 -2.03 0.04 -3.90
N VAL A 254 -0.72 -0.15 -4.09
CA VAL A 254 -0.16 -0.74 -5.30
C VAL A 254 -0.53 -2.23 -5.37
N LEU A 255 -0.32 -2.98 -4.28
CA LEU A 255 -0.68 -4.40 -4.16
C LEU A 255 -2.19 -4.62 -4.38
N ALA A 256 -3.03 -3.70 -3.91
CA ALA A 256 -4.47 -3.74 -4.14
C ALA A 256 -4.82 -3.60 -5.62
N ASN A 257 -4.12 -2.74 -6.37
CA ASN A 257 -4.29 -2.64 -7.82
C ASN A 257 -3.77 -3.89 -8.55
N TRP A 258 -2.62 -4.43 -8.12
CA TRP A 258 -2.08 -5.68 -8.66
C TRP A 258 -2.97 -6.89 -8.36
N SER A 259 -3.69 -6.91 -7.23
CA SER A 259 -4.61 -7.99 -6.88
C SER A 259 -5.71 -8.16 -7.93
N VAL A 260 -6.20 -7.06 -8.51
CA VAL A 260 -7.21 -7.08 -9.58
C VAL A 260 -6.63 -7.66 -10.86
N ILE A 261 -5.41 -7.28 -11.21
CA ILE A 261 -4.69 -7.78 -12.40
C ILE A 261 -4.39 -9.27 -12.27
N ILE A 262 -3.93 -9.72 -11.09
CA ILE A 262 -3.67 -11.12 -10.78
C ILE A 262 -4.96 -11.92 -10.88
N LEU A 263 -6.07 -11.42 -10.33
CA LEU A 263 -7.36 -12.11 -10.32
C LEU A 263 -7.95 -12.23 -11.74
N LEU A 264 -7.83 -11.18 -12.56
CA LEU A 264 -8.16 -11.22 -13.99
C LEU A 264 -7.29 -12.25 -14.72
N SER A 265 -5.98 -12.27 -14.47
CA SER A 265 -5.05 -13.21 -15.12
C SER A 265 -5.33 -14.66 -14.72
N VAL A 266 -5.62 -14.93 -13.45
CA VAL A 266 -6.01 -16.26 -12.96
C VAL A 266 -7.36 -16.68 -13.54
N GLY A 267 -8.32 -15.77 -13.64
CA GLY A 267 -9.61 -16.03 -14.31
C GLY A 267 -9.44 -16.39 -15.79
N VAL A 268 -8.60 -15.66 -16.51
CA VAL A 268 -8.24 -15.96 -17.91
C VAL A 268 -7.51 -17.30 -18.02
N PHE A 269 -6.58 -17.60 -17.10
CA PHE A 269 -5.85 -18.86 -17.10
C PHE A 269 -6.76 -20.07 -16.83
N LEU A 270 -7.65 -19.98 -15.83
CA LEU A 270 -8.62 -21.03 -15.51
C LEU A 270 -9.65 -21.23 -16.62
N THR A 271 -10.06 -20.16 -17.31
CA THR A 271 -10.94 -20.29 -18.48
C THR A 271 -10.25 -20.96 -19.66
N PHE A 272 -8.94 -20.76 -19.84
CA PHE A 272 -8.15 -21.47 -20.85
C PHE A 272 -7.96 -22.96 -20.50
N LEU A 273 -7.75 -23.29 -19.22
CA LEU A 273 -7.62 -24.68 -18.75
C LEU A 273 -8.92 -25.49 -18.89
N THR A 274 -10.08 -24.81 -18.95
CA THR A 274 -11.41 -25.43 -19.03
C THR A 274 -12.00 -25.43 -20.44
N LEU A 275 -11.28 -24.85 -21.41
CA LEU A 275 -11.64 -24.89 -22.83
C LEU A 275 -11.15 -26.19 -23.45
#